data_AF-A0A968M1H9-F1
#
_entry.id   AF-A0A968M1H9-F1
#
_cell.length_a   1.000
_cell.length_b   1.000
_cell.length_c   1.000
_cell.angle_alpha   90.00
_cell.angle_beta   90.00
_cell.angle_gamma   90.00
#
_symmetry.space_group_name_H-M   'P 1'
#
loop_
_entity.id
_entity.type
_entity.pdbx_description
1 polymer ?
#
loop_
_entity_poly.entity_id
_entity_poly.type
_entity_poly.pdbx_seq_one_letter_code
_entity_poly.pdbx_strand_id
1 'polypeptide(L)'
;MPFFCLPLSPGWGLAEKPRSPKFEQENIGQHYCGIIATAIVDRWQQKSPTGNKLADVLNYLSLAGVDIEHLYLNPDSSNSYQAEID
;
A
#
# COMPACT_ATOMS: atom_id res chain seq x y z
N MET A 1 7.90 -10.50 9.68
CA MET A 1 8.13 -9.39 8.75
C MET A 1 6.95 -8.43 8.84
N PRO A 2 7.14 -7.10 8.85
CA PRO A 2 6.02 -6.16 8.72
C PRO A 2 5.28 -6.37 7.40
N PHE A 3 3.97 -6.11 7.38
CA PHE A 3 3.21 -6.09 6.13
C PHE A 3 3.73 -5.00 5.20
N PHE A 4 3.54 -5.21 3.89
CA PHE A 4 3.89 -4.27 2.80
C PHE A 4 5.39 -4.07 2.54
N CYS A 5 6.28 -4.71 3.29
CA CYS A 5 7.72 -4.64 3.06
C CYS A 5 8.24 -5.79 2.17
N LEU A 6 9.29 -5.52 1.39
CA LEU A 6 10.13 -6.56 0.78
C LEU A 6 10.95 -7.22 1.89
N PRO A 7 10.83 -8.55 2.13
CA PRO A 7 11.73 -9.24 3.03
C PRO A 7 13.14 -9.27 2.45
N LEU A 8 14.14 -8.84 3.24
CA LEU A 8 15.55 -8.90 2.83
C LEU A 8 16.30 -10.03 3.53
N SER A 9 16.09 -10.21 4.83
CA SER A 9 16.69 -11.27 5.64
C SER A 9 15.89 -11.47 6.94
N PRO A 10 16.20 -12.46 7.79
CA PRO A 10 15.48 -12.66 9.05
C PRO A 10 15.49 -11.40 9.93
N GLY A 11 14.30 -10.80 10.12
CA GLY A 11 14.14 -9.57 10.90
C GLY A 11 14.32 -8.26 10.13
N TRP A 12 14.72 -8.30 8.86
CA TRP A 12 14.95 -7.11 8.03
C TRP A 12 13.98 -7.04 6.86
N GLY A 13 13.31 -5.90 6.75
CA GLY A 13 12.41 -5.60 5.65
C GLY A 13 12.65 -4.20 5.10
N LEU A 14 12.40 -4.04 3.80
CA LEU A 14 12.56 -2.78 3.09
C LEU A 14 11.22 -2.27 2.60
N ALA A 15 11.05 -0.97 2.71
CA ALA A 15 9.96 -0.22 2.11
C ALA A 15 10.48 1.17 1.76
N GLU A 16 10.18 1.66 0.56
CA GLU A 16 10.36 3.07 0.27
C GLU A 16 9.43 3.90 1.15
N LYS A 17 9.90 5.09 1.54
CA LYS A 17 9.03 6.03 2.24
C LYS A 17 7.92 6.49 1.28
N PRO A 18 6.63 6.39 1.65
CA PRO A 18 5.54 6.82 0.79
C PRO A 18 5.66 8.29 0.37
N ARG A 19 5.52 8.56 -0.93
CA ARG A 19 5.50 9.92 -1.49
C ARG A 19 4.09 10.51 -1.45
N SER A 20 3.51 10.64 -0.26
CA SER A 20 2.20 11.27 -0.10
C SER A 20 2.35 12.76 0.23
N PRO A 21 1.87 13.70 -0.62
CA PRO A 21 1.92 15.13 -0.32
C PRO A 21 1.04 15.51 0.88
N LYS A 22 0.10 14.64 1.28
CA LYS A 22 -0.77 14.86 2.43
C LYS A 22 -0.12 14.47 3.76
N PHE A 23 0.94 13.66 3.73
CA PHE A 23 1.51 13.08 4.93
C PHE A 23 3.02 12.86 4.79
N GLU A 24 3.81 13.94 4.92
CA GLU A 24 5.29 13.87 4.88
C GLU A 24 5.91 12.94 5.94
N GLN A 25 5.15 12.55 6.96
CA GLN A 25 5.60 11.69 8.07
C GLN A 25 4.99 10.28 8.07
N GLU A 26 4.19 9.90 7.06
CA GLU A 26 3.62 8.55 7.02
C GLU A 26 4.70 7.46 6.87
N ASN A 27 4.58 6.41 7.68
CA ASN A 27 5.24 5.15 7.40
C ASN A 27 4.41 4.30 6.43
N ILE A 28 5.03 3.27 5.86
CA ILE A 28 4.37 2.40 4.87
C ILE A 28 3.06 1.77 5.38
N GLY A 29 3.02 1.36 6.65
CA GLY A 29 1.81 0.79 7.26
C GLY A 29 0.68 1.80 7.36
N GLN A 30 0.98 3.03 7.79
CA GLN A 30 0.00 4.11 7.85
C GLN A 30 -0.53 4.47 6.47
N HIS A 31 0.34 4.51 5.47
CA HIS A 31 -0.03 4.84 4.10
C HIS A 31 -1.07 3.86 3.53
N TYR A 32 -0.78 2.55 3.57
CA TYR A 32 -1.71 1.55 3.04
C TYR A 32 -2.95 1.37 3.89
N CYS A 33 -2.82 1.37 5.22
CA CYS A 33 -3.99 1.35 6.11
C CYS A 33 -4.89 2.57 5.89
N GLY A 34 -4.31 3.75 5.61
CA GLY A 34 -5.03 4.96 5.25
C GLY A 34 -5.84 4.78 3.98
N ILE A 35 -5.23 4.32 2.89
CA ILE A 35 -5.91 4.05 1.61
C ILE A 35 -7.06 3.06 1.80
N ILE A 36 -6.82 1.94 2.50
CA ILE A 36 -7.82 0.91 2.77
C ILE A 36 -8.97 1.49 3.61
N ALA A 37 -8.66 2.27 4.65
CA ALA A 37 -9.65 2.90 5.50
C ALA A 37 -10.51 3.88 4.72
N THR A 38 -9.92 4.72 3.86
CA THR A 38 -10.66 5.65 3.00
C THR A 38 -11.62 4.91 2.08
N ALA A 39 -11.17 3.87 1.38
CA ALA A 39 -12.03 3.07 0.50
C ALA A 39 -13.23 2.47 1.26
N ILE A 40 -13.01 1.98 2.47
CA ILE A 40 -14.07 1.42 3.31
C ILE A 40 -15.04 2.51 3.75
N VAL A 41 -14.56 3.66 4.24
CA VAL A 41 -15.39 4.77 4.70
C VAL A 41 -16.25 5.32 3.56
N ASP A 42 -15.67 5.56 2.40
CA ASP A 42 -16.38 6.13 1.24
C ASP A 42 -17.49 5.18 0.77
N ARG A 43 -17.23 3.87 0.75
CA ARG A 43 -18.25 2.86 0.48
C ARG A 43 -19.42 2.94 1.45
N TRP A 44 -19.15 3.04 2.76
CA TRP A 44 -20.21 3.14 3.77
C TRP A 44 -21.04 4.43 3.60
N GLN A 45 -20.41 5.54 3.24
CA GLN A 45 -21.09 6.82 3.05
C GLN A 45 -22.03 6.84 1.84
N GLN A 46 -21.77 6.04 0.80
CA GLN A 46 -22.62 5.95 -0.40
C GLN A 46 -23.97 5.27 -0.16
N LYS A 47 -24.28 4.83 1.07
CA LYS A 47 -25.58 4.23 1.50
C LYS A 47 -26.10 3.06 0.66
N SER A 48 -25.24 2.47 -0.18
CA SER A 48 -25.52 1.26 -0.94
C SER A 48 -24.31 0.32 -0.84
N PRO A 49 -24.16 -0.41 0.27
CA PRO A 49 -23.02 -1.31 0.50
C PRO A 49 -23.13 -2.60 -0.33
N THR A 50 -23.85 -2.58 -1.45
CA THR A 50 -23.96 -3.67 -2.40
C THR A 50 -22.79 -3.57 -3.39
N GLY A 51 -21.87 -4.53 -3.37
CA GLY A 51 -20.69 -4.54 -4.23
C GLY A 51 -19.53 -5.31 -3.60
N ASN A 52 -18.42 -5.46 -4.31
CA ASN A 52 -17.26 -6.19 -3.80
C ASN A 52 -16.32 -5.24 -3.05
N LYS A 53 -16.24 -5.37 -1.71
CA LYS A 53 -15.37 -4.55 -0.84
C LYS A 53 -13.90 -4.59 -1.29
N LEU A 54 -13.42 -5.72 -1.78
CA LEU A 54 -12.05 -5.85 -2.28
C LEU A 54 -11.87 -5.05 -3.57
N ALA A 55 -12.85 -5.07 -4.47
CA ALA A 55 -12.80 -4.29 -5.71
C ALA A 55 -12.71 -2.78 -5.44
N ASP A 56 -13.43 -2.28 -4.43
CA ASP A 56 -13.31 -0.86 -4.04
C ASP A 56 -11.91 -0.53 -3.54
N VAL A 57 -11.35 -1.35 -2.66
CA VAL A 57 -9.98 -1.16 -2.14
C VAL A 57 -8.96 -1.20 -3.29
N LEU A 58 -9.07 -2.18 -4.20
CA LEU A 58 -8.20 -2.29 -5.36
C LEU A 58 -8.32 -1.07 -6.28
N ASN A 59 -9.52 -0.52 -6.44
CA ASN A 59 -9.72 0.72 -7.19
C ASN A 59 -9.01 1.92 -6.54
N TYR A 60 -9.08 2.06 -5.21
CA TYR A 60 -8.35 3.14 -4.51
C TYR A 60 -6.83 2.97 -4.61
N LEU A 61 -6.33 1.75 -4.49
CA LEU A 61 -4.90 1.45 -4.69
C LEU A 61 -4.45 1.79 -6.12
N SER A 62 -5.24 1.40 -7.13
CA SER A 62 -5.00 1.73 -8.53
C SER A 62 -4.99 3.25 -8.78
N LEU A 63 -5.95 3.98 -8.23
CA LEU A 63 -6.00 5.46 -8.31
C LEU A 63 -4.79 6.13 -7.63
N ALA A 64 -4.22 5.49 -6.61
CA ALA A 64 -2.99 5.94 -5.95
C ALA A 64 -1.71 5.53 -6.71
N GLY A 65 -1.82 4.85 -7.86
CA GLY A 65 -0.67 4.38 -8.64
C GLY A 65 0.07 3.21 -7.99
N VAL A 66 -0.56 2.51 -7.06
CA VAL A 66 0.05 1.40 -6.32
C VAL A 66 0.11 0.15 -7.19
N ASP A 67 1.30 -0.42 -7.31
CA ASP A 67 1.48 -1.79 -7.78
C ASP A 67 1.32 -2.77 -6.61
N ILE A 68 0.26 -3.58 -6.65
CA ILE A 68 -0.06 -4.54 -5.58
C ILE A 68 0.93 -5.70 -5.49
N GLU A 69 1.69 -5.98 -6.55
CA GLU A 69 2.74 -6.99 -6.55
C GLU A 69 4.03 -6.47 -5.87
N HIS A 70 4.18 -5.14 -5.77
CA HIS A 70 5.38 -4.49 -5.25
C HIS A 70 5.05 -3.37 -4.25
N LEU A 71 4.26 -3.68 -3.22
CA LEU A 71 3.79 -2.71 -2.20
C LEU A 71 4.91 -1.97 -1.43
N TYR A 72 6.16 -2.42 -1.53
CA TYR A 72 7.29 -1.75 -0.90
C TYR A 72 7.86 -0.62 -1.76
N LEU A 73 7.39 -0.44 -2.99
CA LEU A 73 7.82 0.59 -3.94
C LEU A 73 6.81 1.73 -4.02
N ASN A 74 7.31 2.95 -4.22
CA ASN A 74 6.45 4.04 -4.67
C ASN A 74 6.02 3.84 -6.14
N PRO A 75 4.94 4.52 -6.56
CA PRO A 75 4.65 4.69 -7.97
C PRO A 75 5.90 5.16 -8.74
N ASP A 76 6.11 4.57 -9.91
CA ASP A 76 7.22 4.83 -10.85
C ASP A 76 8.62 4.38 -10.38
N SER A 77 8.76 3.79 -9.20
CA SER A 77 10.04 3.20 -8.78
C SER A 77 10.29 1.89 -9.52
N SER A 78 11.55 1.64 -9.89
CA SER A 78 11.97 0.37 -10.49
C SER A 78 12.18 -0.70 -9.43
N ASN A 79 11.68 -1.91 -9.67
CA ASN A 79 12.00 -3.05 -8.82
C ASN A 79 13.43 -3.54 -9.07
N SER A 80 14.40 -2.95 -8.38
CA SER A 80 15.82 -3.31 -8.46
C SER A 80 16.41 -3.75 -7.12
N TYR A 81 15.59 -3.94 -6.09
CA TYR A 81 16.03 -4.40 -4.79
C TYR A 81 16.18 -5.93 -4.81
N GLN A 82 17.39 -6.42 -4.61
CA GLN A 82 17.65 -7.85 -4.48
C GLN A 82 17.62 -8.24 -3.01
N ALA A 83 16.79 -9.22 -2.67
CA ALA A 83 16.91 -9.93 -1.41
C ALA A 83 17.96 -11.04 -1.59
N GLU A 84 19.09 -10.96 -0.92
CA GLU A 84 19.98 -12.10 -0.75
C GLU A 84 19.36 -13.02 0.29
N ILE A 85 18.69 -14.07 -0.20
CA ILE A 85 18.19 -15.14 0.65
C ILE A 85 19.30 -16.21 0.69
N ASP A 86 20.11 -16.18 1.75
CA ASP A 86 20.99 -17.30 2.14
C ASP A 86 20.18 -18.48 2.70
#